data_AF-A0A8T2NMB2-F1
#
_entry.id   AF-A0A8T2NMB2-F1
#
_cell.length_a   1.000
_cell.length_b   1.000
_cell.length_c   1.000
_cell.angle_alpha   90.00
_cell.angle_beta   90.00
_cell.angle_gamma   90.00
#
_symmetry.space_group_name_H-M   'P 1'
#
loop_
_entity.id
_entity.type
_entity.pdbx_description
1 polymer ?
#
loop_
_entity_poly.entity_id
_entity_poly.type
_entity_poly.pdbx_seq_one_letter_code
_entity_poly.pdbx_strand_id
1 'polypeptide(L)'
;MKPVIASPTSDGKLLNLLYKTTSQTYGMLPPTYETSPCTYHPVSMQFSEHLNKCGMYQNNSFNTSLDKSRVYDCPALPGGTIT
;
A
#
# COMPACT_ATOMS: atom_id res chain seq x y z
N MET A 1 -39.20 -23.75 5.75
CA MET A 1 -38.09 -22.83 6.11
C MET A 1 -38.29 -22.42 7.56
N LYS A 2 -37.35 -22.74 8.47
CA LYS A 2 -37.46 -22.37 9.88
C LYS A 2 -36.75 -21.04 10.12
N PRO A 3 -37.29 -20.11 10.93
CA PRO A 3 -36.58 -18.88 11.26
C PRO A 3 -35.35 -19.22 12.11
N VAL A 4 -34.18 -18.79 11.65
CA VAL A 4 -32.95 -18.81 12.46
C VAL A 4 -33.09 -17.69 13.47
N ILE A 5 -33.44 -18.05 14.70
CA ILE A 5 -33.36 -17.16 15.86
C ILE A 5 -31.86 -16.89 16.04
N ALA A 6 -31.43 -15.67 15.72
CA ALA A 6 -30.05 -15.24 15.95
C ALA A 6 -29.75 -15.36 17.44
N SER A 7 -28.92 -16.35 17.81
CA SER A 7 -28.36 -16.42 19.16
C SER A 7 -27.43 -15.23 19.39
N PRO A 8 -27.45 -14.62 20.59
CA PRO A 8 -26.64 -13.45 20.90
C PRO A 8 -25.17 -13.87 20.86
N THR A 9 -24.45 -13.49 19.82
CA THR A 9 -23.03 -13.74 19.72
C THR A 9 -22.32 -12.53 19.17
N SER A 10 -21.61 -11.85 20.06
CA SER A 10 -20.30 -11.30 19.70
C SER A 10 -19.31 -11.32 20.85
N ASP A 11 -19.74 -11.40 22.11
CA ASP A 11 -18.97 -11.95 23.23
C ASP A 11 -19.97 -12.20 24.36
N GLY A 12 -19.99 -13.39 24.97
CA GLY A 12 -20.97 -13.79 26.01
C GLY A 12 -20.86 -13.03 27.34
N LYS A 13 -20.63 -11.72 27.31
CA LYS A 13 -20.57 -10.85 28.47
C LYS A 13 -21.99 -10.59 28.96
N LEU A 14 -22.26 -10.97 30.20
CA LEU A 14 -23.49 -10.58 30.89
C LEU A 14 -23.33 -9.12 31.35
N LEU A 15 -24.12 -8.21 30.77
CA LEU A 15 -24.11 -6.80 31.12
C LEU A 15 -25.22 -6.53 32.14
N ASN A 16 -24.87 -5.90 33.27
CA ASN A 16 -25.85 -5.44 34.25
C ASN A 16 -26.66 -4.26 33.67
N LEU A 17 -27.98 -4.36 33.74
CA LEU A 17 -28.92 -3.39 33.19
C LEU A 17 -28.73 -1.96 33.73
N LEU A 18 -28.30 -1.82 34.99
CA LEU A 18 -28.07 -0.52 35.63
C LEU A 18 -26.85 0.23 35.07
N TYR A 19 -25.92 -0.47 34.41
CA TYR A 19 -24.67 0.09 33.90
C TYR A 19 -24.57 0.00 32.37
N LYS A 20 -25.71 -0.05 31.68
CA LYS A 20 -25.77 -0.10 30.22
C LYS A 20 -25.39 1.26 29.63
N THR A 21 -24.35 1.28 28.81
CA THR A 21 -23.92 2.49 28.07
C THR A 21 -24.19 2.35 26.57
N THR A 22 -24.24 3.47 25.86
CA THR A 22 -24.44 3.49 24.40
C THR A 22 -23.28 2.85 23.64
N SER A 23 -22.05 2.92 24.16
CA SER A 23 -20.90 2.27 23.54
C SER A 23 -20.99 0.74 23.55
N GLN A 24 -21.74 0.14 24.48
CA GLN A 24 -21.94 -1.32 24.56
C GLN A 24 -22.80 -1.88 23.42
N THR A 25 -23.46 -1.03 22.61
CA THR A 25 -24.24 -1.49 21.46
C THR A 25 -23.40 -1.73 20.21
N TYR A 26 -22.16 -1.23 20.18
CA TYR A 26 -21.25 -1.47 19.05
C TYR A 26 -20.88 -2.96 18.97
N GLY A 27 -21.00 -3.55 17.77
CA GLY A 27 -20.73 -4.98 17.56
C GLY A 27 -21.77 -5.95 18.11
N MET A 28 -22.91 -5.47 18.63
CA MET A 28 -23.97 -6.32 19.19
C MET A 28 -24.71 -7.15 18.11
N LEU A 29 -24.79 -6.63 16.88
CA LEU A 29 -25.47 -7.30 15.78
C LEU A 29 -24.47 -8.12 14.94
N PRO A 30 -24.81 -9.36 14.55
CA PRO A 30 -23.96 -10.14 13.67
C PRO A 30 -23.92 -9.51 12.27
N PRO A 31 -22.80 -9.64 11.55
CA PRO A 31 -22.70 -9.19 10.18
C PRO A 31 -23.73 -9.95 9.31
N THR A 32 -24.50 -9.21 8.52
CA THR A 32 -25.53 -9.76 7.63
C THR A 32 -25.17 -9.48 6.17
N TYR A 33 -25.60 -10.34 5.24
CA TYR A 33 -25.34 -10.16 3.80
C TYR A 33 -25.72 -8.76 3.30
N GLU A 34 -26.86 -8.23 3.72
CA GLU A 34 -27.35 -6.89 3.35
C GLU A 34 -26.39 -5.75 3.73
N THR A 35 -25.54 -5.96 4.73
CA THR A 35 -24.54 -4.98 5.19
C THR A 35 -23.19 -5.15 4.49
N SER A 36 -23.02 -6.21 3.71
CA SER A 36 -21.78 -6.50 3.01
C SER A 36 -21.70 -5.70 1.71
N PRO A 37 -20.51 -5.19 1.33
CA PRO A 37 -20.35 -4.51 0.06
C PRO A 37 -20.53 -5.50 -1.11
N CYS A 38 -21.14 -5.04 -2.21
CA CYS A 38 -21.33 -5.89 -3.40
C CYS A 38 -20.02 -6.23 -4.10
N THR A 39 -19.02 -5.36 -4.00
CA THR A 39 -17.69 -5.58 -4.56
C THR A 39 -16.62 -5.11 -3.58
N TYR A 40 -15.48 -5.80 -3.56
CA TYR A 40 -14.34 -5.45 -2.74
C TYR A 40 -13.07 -5.46 -3.60
N HIS A 41 -12.34 -4.35 -3.59
CA HIS A 41 -11.12 -4.16 -4.38
C HIS A 41 -9.96 -3.84 -3.42
N PRO A 42 -9.36 -4.86 -2.78
CA PRO A 42 -8.24 -4.64 -1.88
C PRO A 42 -7.04 -4.13 -2.67
N VAL A 43 -6.34 -3.15 -2.11
CA VAL A 43 -5.04 -2.72 -2.63
C VAL A 43 -3.99 -3.67 -2.09
N SER A 44 -3.20 -4.28 -2.98
CA SER A 44 -2.05 -5.09 -2.57
C SER A 44 -0.83 -4.19 -2.36
N MET A 45 -0.20 -4.31 -1.19
CA MET A 45 1.04 -3.60 -0.87
C MET A 45 2.29 -4.46 -1.04
N GLN A 46 2.17 -5.68 -1.57
CA GLN A 46 3.28 -6.65 -1.61
C GLN A 46 4.51 -6.14 -2.35
N PHE A 47 4.33 -5.39 -3.44
CA PHE A 47 5.45 -4.77 -4.16
C PHE A 47 6.21 -3.77 -3.28
N SER A 48 5.49 -2.87 -2.61
CA SER A 48 6.08 -1.85 -1.75
C SER A 48 6.66 -2.45 -0.46
N GLU A 49 6.02 -3.46 0.12
CA GLU A 49 6.54 -4.21 1.28
C GLU A 49 7.86 -4.90 0.96
N HIS A 50 7.99 -5.48 -0.24
CA HIS A 50 9.23 -6.08 -0.69
C HIS A 50 10.37 -5.04 -0.75
N LEU A 51 10.12 -3.88 -1.37
CA LEU A 51 11.11 -2.82 -1.47
C LEU A 51 11.43 -2.15 -0.12
N ASN A 52 10.44 -2.01 0.76
CA ASN A 52 10.65 -1.43 2.10
C ASN A 52 11.68 -2.22 2.92
N LYS A 53 11.75 -3.54 2.76
CA LYS A 53 12.76 -4.38 3.43
C LYS A 53 14.19 -4.05 3.01
N CYS A 54 14.38 -3.55 1.79
CA CYS A 54 15.70 -3.20 1.26
C CYS A 54 16.23 -1.86 1.81
N GLY A 55 15.39 -1.06 2.48
CA GLY A 55 15.79 0.21 3.08
C GLY A 55 15.97 1.34 2.06
N MET A 56 16.67 2.40 2.50
CA MET A 56 16.88 3.59 1.67
C MET A 56 17.93 3.33 0.58
N TYR A 57 17.58 3.64 -0.67
CA TYR A 57 18.52 3.57 -1.78
C TYR A 57 19.70 4.52 -1.56
N GLN A 58 20.92 4.02 -1.76
CA GLN A 58 22.14 4.81 -1.74
C GLN A 58 22.85 4.72 -3.08
N ASN A 59 23.17 5.88 -3.66
CA ASN A 59 23.96 5.93 -4.88
C ASN A 59 25.46 5.93 -4.56
N ASN A 60 26.11 4.79 -4.81
CA ASN A 60 27.56 4.61 -4.64
C ASN A 60 28.31 4.52 -5.99
N SER A 61 27.70 5.00 -7.08
CA SER A 61 28.32 4.95 -8.42
C SER A 61 29.19 6.18 -8.69
N PHE A 62 30.24 6.00 -9.49
CA PHE A 62 31.09 7.10 -9.96
C PHE A 62 30.46 7.82 -11.14
N ASN A 63 30.68 9.13 -11.24
CA ASN A 63 30.34 9.86 -12.45
C ASN A 63 31.35 9.50 -13.55
N THR A 64 30.90 8.77 -14.56
CA THR A 64 31.69 8.38 -15.73
C THR A 64 31.25 9.10 -17.01
N SER A 65 30.37 10.11 -16.90
CA SER A 65 29.97 10.87 -18.08
C SER A 65 31.16 11.65 -18.64
N LEU A 66 31.46 11.46 -19.92
CA LEU A 66 32.37 12.36 -20.64
C LEU A 66 31.73 13.74 -20.74
N ASP A 67 32.56 14.78 -20.63
CA ASP A 67 32.12 16.15 -20.83
C ASP A 67 31.55 16.31 -22.24
N LYS A 68 30.32 16.82 -22.32
CA LYS A 68 29.62 17.04 -23.59
C LYS A 68 29.81 18.49 -23.97
N SER A 69 30.88 18.75 -24.71
CA SER A 69 31.03 19.99 -25.47
C SER A 69 29.78 20.21 -26.34
N ARG A 70 29.22 21.43 -26.34
CA ARG A 70 28.16 21.83 -27.29
C ARG A 70 28.67 21.85 -28.73
N VAL A 71 29.98 21.86 -28.92
CA VAL A 71 30.63 21.72 -30.21
C VAL A 71 30.88 20.23 -30.41
N TYR A 72 30.18 19.64 -31.37
CA TYR A 72 30.55 18.33 -31.86
C TYR A 72 31.92 18.46 -32.54
N ASP A 73 32.99 18.15 -31.82
CA ASP A 73 34.27 17.86 -32.47
C ASP A 73 34.10 16.50 -33.14
N CYS A 74 33.65 16.56 -34.40
CA CYS A 74 33.48 15.40 -35.26
C CYS A 74 34.80 14.61 -35.28
N PRO A 75 34.88 13.37 -34.78
CA PRO A 75 36.13 12.61 -34.78
C PRO A 75 36.43 11.96 -36.15
N ALA A 76 36.03 12.61 -37.25
CA ALA A 76 36.03 12.04 -38.60
C ALA A 76 36.86 12.82 -39.63
N LEU A 77 37.79 13.68 -39.21
CA LEU A 77 38.79 14.24 -40.14
C LEU A 77 40.20 13.75 -39.77
N PRO A 78 40.73 12.73 -40.47
CA PRO A 78 42.14 12.42 -40.42
C PRO A 78 42.89 13.51 -41.18
N GLY A 79 43.62 14.35 -40.46
CA GLY A 79 44.62 15.25 -41.04
C GLY A 79 44.12 16.67 -41.34
N GLY A 80 44.78 17.63 -40.72
CA GLY A 80 44.54 19.06 -40.97
C GLY A 80 45.39 19.93 -40.05
N THR A 81 46.71 19.85 -40.19
CA THR A 81 47.64 20.86 -39.68
C THR A 81 47.33 22.22 -40.33
N ILE A 82 47.13 23.27 -39.53
CA ILE A 82 47.40 24.71 -39.76
C ILE A 82 46.89 25.42 -38.49
N THR A 83 47.58 26.28 -37.75
CA THR A 83 48.82 27.07 -37.84
C THR A 83 49.28 27.30 -36.40
#